data_AF-H0HR65-F1
#
_entry.id   AF-H0HR65-F1
#
_cell.length_a   1.000
_cell.length_b   1.000
_cell.length_c   1.000
_cell.angle_alpha   90.00
_cell.angle_beta   90.00
_cell.angle_gamma   90.00
#
_symmetry.space_group_name_H-M   'P 1'
#
loop_
_entity.id
_entity.type
_entity.pdbx_description
1 polymer ?
#
loop_
_entity_poly.entity_id
_entity_poly.type
_entity_poly.pdbx_seq_one_letter_code
_entity_poly.pdbx_strand_id
1 'polypeptide(L)'
;MISEKVQERIDARKAASESVNDNAPRQTSDFKPTFDFKAYRVRSVDCAAMADGFTQITVGYSAVRAPQIVWAMEFMHGADVHGESFVSPRFQAFLSSLHMSSIDDGDQLVGRYFAVRDGGNKPDEFATLEYASACLRCDMDAYQCRLAYAAQYAADEAKAGEYPIAA
;
A
#
# COMPACT_ATOMS: atom_id res chain seq x y z
N MET A 1 55.92 22.14 11.53
CA MET A 1 56.32 20.84 10.96
C MET A 1 55.66 19.75 11.79
N ILE A 2 54.77 18.97 11.18
CA ILE A 2 54.14 17.83 11.85
C ILE A 2 55.19 16.72 11.92
N SER A 3 55.37 16.12 13.10
CA SER A 3 56.33 15.03 13.31
C SER A 3 55.98 13.85 12.41
N GLU A 4 56.99 13.19 11.84
CA GLU A 4 56.87 12.04 10.92
C GLU A 4 55.96 10.93 11.50
N LYS A 5 56.03 10.70 12.82
CA LYS A 5 55.17 9.76 13.55
C LYS A 5 53.69 10.15 13.58
N VAL A 6 53.38 11.43 13.46
CA VAL A 6 51.99 11.92 13.40
C VAL A 6 51.46 11.77 11.97
N GLN A 7 52.31 11.94 10.97
CA GLN A 7 51.94 11.70 9.57
C GLN A 7 51.63 10.23 9.31
N GLU A 8 52.47 9.30 9.79
CA GLU A 8 52.18 7.84 9.70
C GLU A 8 50.86 7.44 10.36
N ARG A 9 50.50 8.06 11.49
CA ARG A 9 49.23 7.78 12.18
C ARG A 9 48.02 8.34 11.43
N ILE A 10 48.19 9.43 10.68
CA ILE A 10 47.14 10.00 9.83
C ILE A 10 46.95 9.11 8.60
N ASP A 11 48.05 8.66 7.99
CA ASP A 11 48.00 7.84 6.78
C ASP A 11 47.47 6.42 7.08
N ALA A 12 47.83 5.84 8.23
CA ALA A 12 47.25 4.58 8.71
C ALA A 12 45.74 4.68 8.98
N ARG A 13 45.26 5.83 9.47
CA ARG A 13 43.82 6.08 9.68
C ARG A 13 43.06 6.28 8.37
N LYS A 14 43.70 6.88 7.36
CA LYS A 14 43.12 6.98 6.01
C LYS A 14 43.03 5.61 5.34
N ALA A 15 44.07 4.79 5.42
CA ALA A 15 44.05 3.43 4.87
C ALA A 15 42.98 2.54 5.53
N ALA A 16 42.77 2.66 6.84
CA ALA A 16 41.70 1.96 7.56
C ALA A 16 40.29 2.49 7.24
N SER A 17 40.17 3.77 6.86
CA SER A 17 38.93 4.38 6.39
C SER A 17 38.58 3.98 4.96
N GLU A 18 39.57 3.65 4.14
CA GLU A 18 39.41 3.22 2.74
C GLU A 18 39.20 1.70 2.60
N SER A 19 39.45 0.93 3.67
CA SER A 19 39.18 -0.52 3.73
C SER A 19 37.80 -0.89 4.27
N VAL A 20 36.89 0.08 4.45
CA VAL A 20 35.48 -0.22 4.74
C VAL A 20 34.89 -0.81 3.48
N ASN A 21 34.68 -2.12 3.51
CA ASN A 21 34.19 -2.93 2.41
C ASN A 21 32.81 -2.41 1.94
N ASP A 22 32.78 -1.59 0.88
CA ASP A 22 31.57 -1.08 0.21
C ASP A 22 30.69 -2.20 -0.42
N ASN A 23 31.10 -3.46 -0.29
CA ASN A 23 30.37 -4.64 -0.73
C ASN A 23 29.50 -5.30 0.35
N ALA A 24 29.35 -4.71 1.54
CA ALA A 24 28.22 -5.09 2.37
C ALA A 24 26.93 -4.71 1.60
N PRO A 25 26.04 -5.66 1.26
CA PRO A 25 24.84 -5.32 0.54
C PRO A 25 24.08 -4.30 1.39
N ARG A 26 24.04 -3.04 0.94
CA ARG A 26 23.03 -2.08 1.39
C ARG A 26 21.69 -2.58 0.85
N GLN A 27 21.19 -3.70 1.39
CA GLN A 27 19.79 -4.05 1.25
C GLN A 27 19.01 -3.10 2.15
N THR A 28 18.90 -1.85 1.73
CA THR A 28 17.68 -1.10 1.97
C THR A 28 16.62 -1.81 1.15
N SER A 29 16.09 -2.92 1.67
CA SER A 29 14.94 -3.58 1.05
C SER A 29 13.85 -2.52 1.00
N ASP A 30 13.48 -2.05 -0.18
CA ASP A 30 12.46 -1.02 -0.32
C ASP A 30 11.17 -1.54 0.32
N PHE A 31 10.57 -0.73 1.21
CA PHE A 31 9.30 -1.08 1.83
C PHE A 31 8.24 -1.25 0.75
N LYS A 32 7.70 -2.45 0.64
CA LYS A 32 6.57 -2.76 -0.23
C LYS A 32 5.44 -3.32 0.63
N PRO A 33 4.29 -2.62 0.72
CA PRO A 33 3.11 -3.14 1.39
C PRO A 33 2.69 -4.48 0.80
N THR A 34 2.18 -5.37 1.63
CA THR A 34 1.56 -6.63 1.22
C THR A 34 0.31 -6.37 0.40
N PHE A 35 -0.45 -5.33 0.77
CA PHE A 35 -1.63 -4.87 0.06
C PHE A 35 -1.46 -3.41 -0.40
N ASP A 36 -1.44 -3.16 -1.71
CA ASP A 36 -1.36 -1.80 -2.29
C ASP A 36 -2.75 -1.15 -2.37
N PHE A 37 -3.39 -0.95 -1.22
CA PHE A 37 -4.65 -0.22 -1.15
C PHE A 37 -4.43 1.27 -1.42
N LYS A 38 -5.22 1.82 -2.34
CA LYS A 38 -5.25 3.26 -2.65
C LYS A 38 -6.59 3.84 -2.23
N ALA A 39 -6.53 5.00 -1.59
CA ALA A 39 -7.72 5.73 -1.16
C ALA A 39 -8.32 6.53 -2.32
N TYR A 40 -9.62 6.39 -2.51
CA TYR A 40 -10.41 7.07 -3.52
C TYR A 40 -11.60 7.80 -2.91
N ARG A 41 -12.13 8.76 -3.64
CA ARG A 41 -13.35 9.51 -3.32
C ARG A 41 -14.32 9.39 -4.49
N VAL A 42 -15.58 9.09 -4.18
CA VAL A 42 -16.68 9.12 -5.15
C VAL A 42 -16.98 10.58 -5.51
N ARG A 43 -17.09 10.85 -6.81
CA ARG A 43 -17.30 12.19 -7.38
C ARG A 43 -18.68 12.36 -8.00
N SER A 44 -19.16 11.33 -8.66
CA SER A 44 -20.44 11.33 -9.34
C SER A 44 -20.98 9.92 -9.37
N VAL A 45 -22.29 9.80 -9.46
CA VAL A 45 -22.98 8.55 -9.75
C VAL A 45 -24.01 8.85 -10.81
N ASP A 46 -24.04 8.00 -11.83
CA ASP A 46 -25.06 8.02 -12.87
C ASP A 46 -25.77 6.67 -12.89
N CYS A 47 -27.09 6.69 -12.90
CA CYS A 47 -27.92 5.49 -12.90
C CYS A 47 -28.76 5.47 -14.18
N ALA A 48 -28.48 4.54 -15.08
CA ALA A 48 -29.17 4.41 -16.34
C ALA A 48 -29.98 3.10 -16.37
N ALA A 49 -31.28 3.21 -16.60
CA ALA A 49 -32.13 2.04 -16.84
C ALA A 49 -31.76 1.40 -18.20
N MET A 50 -31.59 0.10 -18.20
CA MET A 50 -31.28 -0.71 -19.38
C MET A 50 -32.53 -1.42 -19.89
N ALA A 51 -32.52 -1.80 -21.18
CA ALA A 51 -33.68 -2.39 -21.86
C ALA A 51 -34.07 -3.79 -21.34
N ASP A 52 -33.17 -4.46 -20.64
CA ASP A 52 -33.31 -5.78 -20.05
C ASP A 52 -33.86 -5.74 -18.61
N GLY A 53 -34.23 -4.57 -18.09
CA GLY A 53 -34.76 -4.39 -16.74
C GLY A 53 -33.68 -4.24 -15.67
N PHE A 54 -32.40 -4.21 -16.05
CA PHE A 54 -31.31 -3.82 -15.15
C PHE A 54 -31.11 -2.31 -15.14
N THR A 55 -30.41 -1.84 -14.11
CA THR A 55 -29.90 -0.49 -13.96
C THR A 55 -28.39 -0.56 -13.96
N GLN A 56 -27.77 0.13 -14.91
CA GLN A 56 -26.34 0.38 -14.91
C GLN A 56 -26.04 1.53 -13.95
N ILE A 57 -25.13 1.31 -13.01
CA ILE A 57 -24.68 2.31 -12.05
C ILE A 57 -23.24 2.65 -12.40
N THR A 58 -23.00 3.85 -12.90
CA THR A 58 -21.66 4.35 -13.25
C THR A 58 -21.18 5.28 -12.14
N VAL A 59 -20.17 4.84 -11.40
CA VAL A 59 -19.56 5.62 -10.32
C VAL A 59 -18.28 6.28 -10.85
N GLY A 60 -18.27 7.60 -10.90
CA GLY A 60 -17.08 8.40 -11.14
C GLY A 60 -16.30 8.58 -9.84
N TYR A 61 -15.00 8.30 -9.85
CA TYR A 61 -14.16 8.35 -8.65
C TYR A 61 -12.75 8.86 -8.95
N SER A 62 -12.11 9.47 -7.96
CA SER A 62 -10.75 10.02 -8.08
C SER A 62 -9.89 9.59 -6.91
N ALA A 63 -8.60 9.39 -7.12
CA ALA A 63 -7.65 9.13 -6.05
C ALA A 63 -7.57 10.36 -5.15
N VAL A 64 -7.48 10.17 -3.82
CA VAL A 64 -7.43 11.30 -2.88
C VAL A 64 -6.22 12.21 -3.15
N ARG A 65 -5.10 11.64 -3.57
CA ARG A 65 -3.86 12.37 -3.90
C ARG A 65 -3.81 12.91 -5.34
N ALA A 66 -4.74 12.54 -6.21
CA ALA A 66 -4.84 13.03 -7.59
C ALA A 66 -6.31 13.31 -7.95
N PRO A 67 -6.94 14.30 -7.28
CA PRO A 67 -8.38 14.54 -7.37
C PRO A 67 -8.87 14.97 -8.75
N GLN A 68 -7.96 15.47 -9.60
CA GLN A 68 -8.23 15.97 -10.94
C GLN A 68 -8.42 14.86 -11.98
N ILE A 69 -7.97 13.63 -11.68
CA ILE A 69 -8.16 12.48 -12.58
C ILE A 69 -9.38 11.71 -12.08
N VAL A 70 -10.37 11.59 -12.96
CA VAL A 70 -11.61 10.85 -12.68
C VAL A 70 -11.62 9.57 -13.51
N TRP A 71 -11.76 8.45 -12.81
CA TRP A 71 -12.01 7.13 -13.39
C TRP A 71 -13.48 6.78 -13.22
N ALA A 72 -13.96 5.80 -13.99
CA ALA A 72 -15.31 5.28 -13.88
C ALA A 72 -15.29 3.78 -13.56
N MET A 73 -16.23 3.36 -12.72
CA MET A 73 -16.51 1.95 -12.46
C MET A 73 -18.00 1.73 -12.66
N GLU A 74 -18.35 0.63 -13.33
CA GLU A 74 -19.72 0.34 -13.72
C GLU A 74 -20.25 -0.86 -12.94
N PHE A 75 -21.48 -0.80 -12.50
CA PHE A 75 -22.14 -1.88 -11.78
C PHE A 75 -23.51 -2.16 -12.36
N MET A 76 -24.04 -3.34 -12.04
CA MET A 76 -25.39 -3.72 -12.41
C MET A 76 -26.19 -4.06 -11.14
N HIS A 77 -27.41 -3.54 -11.13
CA HIS A 77 -28.45 -3.77 -10.13
C HIS A 77 -29.78 -3.94 -10.89
N GLY A 78 -30.64 -4.88 -10.53
CA GLY A 78 -31.93 -5.03 -11.20
C GLY A 78 -32.71 -6.23 -10.71
N ALA A 79 -33.70 -6.65 -11.49
CA ALA A 79 -34.34 -7.95 -11.32
C ALA A 79 -33.75 -8.94 -12.33
N ASP A 80 -33.49 -10.17 -11.93
CA ASP A 80 -33.10 -11.23 -12.84
C ASP A 80 -34.29 -11.75 -13.67
N VAL A 81 -34.04 -12.74 -14.54
CA VAL A 81 -35.07 -13.36 -15.39
C VAL A 81 -36.19 -14.07 -14.61
N HIS A 82 -36.01 -14.28 -13.30
CA HIS A 82 -36.98 -14.89 -12.40
C HIS A 82 -37.70 -13.85 -11.52
N GLY A 83 -37.38 -12.57 -11.66
CA GLY A 83 -37.96 -11.48 -10.87
C GLY A 83 -37.30 -11.30 -9.49
N GLU A 84 -36.19 -11.98 -9.22
CA GLU A 84 -35.43 -11.81 -7.99
C GLU A 84 -34.47 -10.62 -8.11
N SER A 85 -34.31 -9.86 -7.03
CA SER A 85 -33.38 -8.73 -7.03
C SER A 85 -31.94 -9.23 -7.18
N PHE A 86 -31.29 -8.83 -8.26
CA PHE A 86 -29.88 -9.04 -8.52
C PHE A 86 -29.08 -7.79 -8.16
N VAL A 87 -28.03 -8.00 -7.38
CA VAL A 87 -27.00 -7.01 -7.10
C VAL A 87 -25.66 -7.67 -7.39
N SER A 88 -24.85 -7.07 -8.26
CA SER A 88 -23.55 -7.67 -8.56
C SER A 88 -22.68 -7.78 -7.28
N PRO A 89 -21.98 -8.91 -7.05
CA PRO A 89 -21.14 -9.08 -5.86
C PRO A 89 -20.08 -7.98 -5.72
N ARG A 90 -19.60 -7.47 -6.87
CA ARG A 90 -18.66 -6.35 -6.92
C ARG A 90 -19.28 -5.06 -6.37
N PHE A 91 -20.54 -4.78 -6.73
CA PHE A 91 -21.25 -3.62 -6.19
C PHE A 91 -21.52 -3.77 -4.71
N GLN A 92 -21.90 -4.97 -4.25
CA GLN A 92 -22.12 -5.23 -2.83
C GLN A 92 -20.83 -5.04 -2.00
N ALA A 93 -19.68 -5.49 -2.52
CA ALA A 93 -18.38 -5.26 -1.88
C ALA A 93 -18.02 -3.76 -1.87
N PHE A 94 -18.28 -3.04 -2.96
CA PHE A 94 -18.12 -1.59 -3.02
C PHE A 94 -18.98 -0.89 -1.96
N LEU A 95 -20.28 -1.19 -1.86
CA LEU A 95 -21.15 -0.64 -0.82
C LEU A 95 -20.66 -0.99 0.58
N SER A 96 -20.22 -2.23 0.81
CA SER A 96 -19.67 -2.66 2.10
C SER A 96 -18.43 -1.88 2.49
N SER A 97 -17.57 -1.53 1.52
CA SER A 97 -16.39 -0.68 1.76
C SER A 97 -16.74 0.74 2.21
N LEU A 98 -17.97 1.17 1.95
CA LEU A 98 -18.55 2.46 2.34
C LEU A 98 -19.41 2.37 3.61
N HIS A 99 -19.43 1.20 4.27
CA HIS A 99 -20.30 0.87 5.40
C HIS A 99 -21.80 0.94 5.05
N MET A 100 -22.16 0.51 3.83
CA MET A 100 -23.53 0.50 3.32
C MET A 100 -23.94 -0.90 2.87
N SER A 101 -25.19 -1.27 3.10
CA SER A 101 -25.78 -2.53 2.63
C SER A 101 -26.56 -2.37 1.32
N SER A 102 -27.11 -1.18 1.08
CA SER A 102 -27.95 -0.84 -0.07
C SER A 102 -27.92 0.68 -0.27
N ILE A 103 -28.41 1.13 -1.42
CA ILE A 103 -28.69 2.53 -1.72
C ILE A 103 -30.08 2.65 -2.32
N ASP A 104 -30.76 3.74 -2.00
CA ASP A 104 -32.02 4.13 -2.67
C ASP A 104 -31.77 5.22 -3.73
N ASP A 105 -30.67 5.95 -3.59
CA ASP A 105 -30.28 7.07 -4.45
C ASP A 105 -28.75 7.05 -4.64
N GLY A 106 -28.31 7.25 -5.88
CA GLY A 106 -26.89 7.31 -6.24
C GLY A 106 -26.15 8.47 -5.55
N ASP A 107 -26.86 9.57 -5.24
CA ASP A 107 -26.27 10.73 -4.56
C ASP A 107 -25.78 10.39 -3.14
N GLN A 108 -26.30 9.32 -2.52
CA GLN A 108 -25.84 8.85 -1.21
C GLN A 108 -24.37 8.42 -1.22
N LEU A 109 -23.84 8.04 -2.38
CA LEU A 109 -22.45 7.63 -2.56
C LEU A 109 -21.52 8.81 -2.77
N VAL A 110 -22.02 9.93 -3.30
CA VAL A 110 -21.21 11.09 -3.68
C VAL A 110 -20.47 11.65 -2.46
N GLY A 111 -19.16 11.84 -2.64
CA GLY A 111 -18.29 12.37 -1.61
C GLY A 111 -17.78 11.34 -0.60
N ARG A 112 -18.28 10.11 -0.60
CA ARG A 112 -17.77 9.04 0.26
C ARG A 112 -16.39 8.57 -0.18
N TYR A 113 -15.67 7.96 0.76
CA TYR A 113 -14.32 7.48 0.56
C TYR A 113 -14.25 5.97 0.75
N PHE A 114 -13.42 5.33 -0.05
CA PHE A 114 -13.15 3.89 0.00
C PHE A 114 -11.69 3.62 -0.32
N ALA A 115 -11.22 2.41 -0.01
CA ALA A 115 -9.95 1.90 -0.47
C ALA A 115 -10.16 0.84 -1.54
N VAL A 116 -9.32 0.86 -2.57
CA VAL A 116 -9.31 -0.14 -3.64
C VAL A 116 -7.90 -0.63 -3.90
N ARG A 117 -7.77 -1.94 -4.13
CA ARG A 117 -6.57 -2.60 -4.68
C ARG A 117 -6.81 -2.91 -6.16
N ASP A 118 -5.78 -2.86 -7.00
CA ASP A 118 -5.82 -3.33 -8.41
C ASP A 118 -6.98 -2.80 -9.28
N GLY A 119 -7.54 -1.63 -8.93
CA GLY A 119 -8.60 -0.95 -9.69
C GLY A 119 -10.03 -1.38 -9.35
N GLY A 120 -10.25 -2.33 -8.42
CA GLY A 120 -11.61 -2.72 -7.99
C GLY A 120 -12.36 -3.53 -9.05
N ASN A 121 -11.64 -4.35 -9.81
CA ASN A 121 -12.21 -5.24 -10.80
C ASN A 121 -12.90 -6.45 -10.17
N LYS A 122 -12.45 -6.86 -8.97
CA LYS A 122 -13.00 -8.00 -8.22
C LYS A 122 -13.64 -7.58 -6.90
N PRO A 123 -14.56 -8.38 -6.32
CA PRO A 123 -15.18 -8.04 -5.04
C PRO A 123 -14.18 -7.91 -3.88
N ASP A 124 -13.15 -8.74 -3.83
CA ASP A 124 -12.14 -8.75 -2.74
C ASP A 124 -11.13 -7.59 -2.82
N GLU A 125 -11.24 -6.74 -3.84
CA GLU A 125 -10.36 -5.59 -4.03
C GLU A 125 -10.88 -4.31 -3.35
N PHE A 126 -12.11 -4.33 -2.84
CA PHE A 126 -12.70 -3.21 -2.11
C PHE A 126 -12.49 -3.38 -0.61
N ALA A 127 -12.08 -2.31 0.06
CA ALA A 127 -11.88 -2.29 1.50
C ALA A 127 -12.32 -0.96 2.11
N THR A 128 -12.72 -1.01 3.37
CA THR A 128 -12.93 0.21 4.15
C THR A 128 -11.58 0.92 4.34
N LEU A 129 -11.61 2.25 4.55
CA LEU A 129 -10.39 2.99 4.85
C LEU A 129 -9.76 2.51 6.16
N GLU A 130 -10.57 2.14 7.15
CA GLU A 130 -10.10 1.62 8.43
C GLU A 130 -9.30 0.32 8.23
N TYR A 131 -9.85 -0.62 7.45
CA TYR A 131 -9.18 -1.89 7.15
C TYR A 131 -7.88 -1.68 6.39
N ALA A 132 -7.90 -0.89 5.32
CA ALA A 132 -6.71 -0.58 4.52
C ALA A 132 -5.62 0.10 5.36
N SER A 133 -6.00 1.01 6.26
CA SER A 133 -5.07 1.68 7.17
C SER A 133 -4.45 0.72 8.19
N ALA A 134 -5.24 -0.24 8.71
CA ALA A 134 -4.76 -1.25 9.63
C ALA A 134 -3.75 -2.20 8.96
N CYS A 135 -4.05 -2.65 7.73
CA CYS A 135 -3.11 -3.46 6.93
C CYS A 135 -1.78 -2.74 6.72
N LEU A 136 -1.81 -1.47 6.31
CA LEU A 136 -0.59 -0.70 6.09
C LEU A 136 0.21 -0.52 7.39
N ARG A 137 -0.45 -0.30 8.52
CA ARG A 137 0.24 -0.19 9.82
C ARG A 137 0.93 -1.50 10.19
N CYS A 138 0.25 -2.63 10.04
CA CYS A 138 0.84 -3.95 10.29
C CYS A 138 2.06 -4.21 9.39
N ASP A 139 1.99 -3.85 8.10
CA ASP A 139 3.13 -3.99 7.18
C ASP A 139 4.31 -3.10 7.59
N MET A 140 4.03 -1.85 7.99
CA MET A 140 5.05 -0.92 8.48
C MET A 140 5.72 -1.45 9.75
N ASP A 141 4.96 -1.96 10.71
CA ASP A 141 5.50 -2.52 11.95
C ASP A 141 6.38 -3.75 11.65
N ALA A 142 5.92 -4.65 10.77
CA ALA A 142 6.70 -5.81 10.35
C ALA A 142 8.00 -5.42 9.63
N TYR A 143 7.95 -4.37 8.81
CA TYR A 143 9.13 -3.84 8.13
C TYR A 143 10.14 -3.24 9.11
N GLN A 144 9.68 -2.43 10.08
CA GLN A 144 10.54 -1.87 11.12
C GLN A 144 11.18 -2.95 11.99
N CYS A 145 10.43 -3.98 12.38
CA CYS A 145 10.98 -5.14 13.08
C CYS A 145 12.09 -5.85 12.28
N ARG A 146 11.90 -6.01 10.96
CA ARG A 146 12.91 -6.62 10.08
C ARG A 146 14.17 -5.76 9.99
N LEU A 147 14.04 -4.44 9.87
CA LEU A 147 15.18 -3.52 9.85
C LEU A 147 15.96 -3.56 11.15
N ALA A 148 15.27 -3.56 12.30
CA ALA A 148 15.91 -3.65 13.61
C ALA A 148 16.69 -4.97 13.77
N TYR A 149 16.09 -6.09 13.35
CA TYR A 149 16.76 -7.40 13.38
C TYR A 149 18.00 -7.44 12.47
N ALA A 150 17.90 -6.91 11.24
CA ALA A 150 19.04 -6.84 10.33
C ALA A 150 20.18 -5.97 10.90
N ALA A 151 19.85 -4.84 11.54
CA ALA A 151 20.84 -3.98 12.19
C ALA A 151 21.52 -4.68 13.39
N GLN A 152 20.76 -5.43 14.19
CA GLN A 152 21.31 -6.21 15.29
C GLN A 152 22.27 -7.29 14.79
N TYR A 153 21.87 -8.05 13.78
CA TYR A 153 22.71 -9.10 13.20
C TYR A 153 24.00 -8.54 12.62
N ALA A 154 23.94 -7.42 11.89
CA ALA A 154 25.13 -6.74 11.37
C ALA A 154 26.07 -6.26 12.50
N ALA A 155 25.51 -5.78 13.62
CA ALA A 155 26.31 -5.38 14.78
C ALA A 155 26.95 -6.58 15.50
N ASP A 156 26.26 -7.71 15.56
CA ASP A 156 26.77 -8.94 16.18
C ASP A 156 27.86 -9.59 15.31
N GLU A 157 27.72 -9.60 13.97
CA GLU A 157 28.78 -10.03 13.05
C GLU A 157 30.02 -9.12 13.14
N ALA A 158 29.84 -7.81 13.21
CA ALA A 158 30.95 -6.87 13.37
C ALA A 158 31.73 -7.12 14.68
N LYS A 159 31.02 -7.38 15.79
CA LYS A 159 31.64 -7.75 17.07
C LYS A 159 32.32 -9.12 17.04
N ALA A 160 31.75 -10.10 16.33
CA ALA A 160 32.34 -11.42 16.20
C ALA A 160 33.65 -11.40 15.38
N GLY A 161 33.73 -10.54 14.37
CA GLY A 161 34.94 -10.32 13.57
C GLY A 161 36.08 -9.59 14.29
N GLU A 162 35.83 -8.99 15.46
CA GLU A 162 36.82 -8.28 16.28
C GLU A 162 37.54 -9.18 17.31
N TYR A 163 37.16 -10.45 17.47
CA TYR A 163 37.92 -11.36 18.34
C TYR A 163 39.20 -11.82 17.62
N PRO A 164 40.40 -11.47 18.11
CA PRO A 164 41.63 -11.96 17.52
C PRO A 164 41.69 -13.48 17.67
N ILE A 165 41.91 -14.17 16.57
CA ILE A 165 42.37 -15.56 16.59
C ILE A 165 43.68 -15.54 17.37
N ALA A 166 43.67 -16.03 18.60
CA ALA A 166 44.87 -16.16 19.42
C ALA A 166 45.83 -17.10 18.68
N ALA A 167 46.91 -16.52 18.13
CA ALA A 167 48.03 -17.24 17.54
C ALA A 167 48.98 -17.75 18.62
#